data_AF-A0AAE3SE01-F1
#
_entry.id   AF-A0AAE3SE01-F1
#
_cell.length_a   1.000
_cell.length_b   1.000
_cell.length_c   1.000
_cell.angle_alpha   90.00
_cell.angle_beta   90.00
_cell.angle_gamma   90.00
#
_symmetry.space_group_name_H-M   'P 1'
#
loop_
_entity.id
_entity.type
_entity.pdbx_description
1 polymer ?
#
loop_
_entity_poly.entity_id
_entity_poly.type
_entity_poly.pdbx_seq_one_letter_code
_entity_poly.pdbx_strand_id
1 'polypeptide(L)' 'MKKKLGIVAAICIVLGFGMIHGSYPNAEIYGGSLIGLGSLYLLFALYNSGKKKE' A
#
# COMPACT_ATOMS: atom_id res chain seq x y z
N MET A 1 14.11 9.65 1.82
CA MET A 1 12.84 9.35 2.51
C MET A 1 11.75 8.81 1.57
N LYS A 2 11.47 9.44 0.41
CA LYS A 2 10.45 8.96 -0.55
C LYS A 2 10.59 7.48 -0.98
N LYS A 3 11.82 7.04 -1.29
CA LYS A 3 12.10 5.62 -1.62
C LYS A 3 11.77 4.67 -0.47
N LYS A 4 12.07 5.06 0.78
CA LYS A 4 11.77 4.23 1.98
C LYS A 4 10.25 4.09 2.16
N LEU A 5 9.50 5.17 1.98
CA LEU A 5 8.04 5.14 2.09
C LEU A 5 7.37 4.33 0.95
N GLY A 6 7.92 4.39 -0.27
CA GLY A 6 7.46 3.51 -1.36
C GLY A 6 7.67 2.03 -1.05
N ILE A 7 8.81 1.66 -0.45
CA ILE A 7 9.07 0.28 0.00
C ILE A 7 8.09 -0.12 1.11
N VAL A 8 7.82 0.75 2.08
CA VAL A 8 6.84 0.49 3.14
C VAL A 8 5.44 0.27 2.56
N ALA A 9 5.02 1.09 1.60
CA ALA A 9 3.72 0.93 0.95
C ALA A 9 3.61 -0.40 0.18
N ALA A 10 4.68 -0.81 -0.52
CA ALA A 10 4.73 -2.12 -1.18
C ALA A 10 4.63 -3.28 -0.17
N ILE A 11 5.31 -3.19 0.97
CA ILE A 11 5.21 -4.18 2.05
C ILE A 11 3.78 -4.25 2.62
N CYS A 12 3.13 -3.11 2.83
CA CYS A 12 1.72 -3.08 3.27
C CYS A 12 0.78 -3.79 2.29
N ILE A 13 1.02 -3.66 0.98
CA ILE A 13 0.23 -4.39 -0.03
C ILE A 13 0.46 -5.89 0.07
N VAL A 14 1.72 -6.34 0.18
CA VAL A 14 2.05 -7.77 0.28
C VAL A 14 1.49 -8.39 1.56
N LEU A 15 1.62 -7.71 2.70
CA LEU A 15 1.06 -8.17 3.97
C LEU A 15 -0.47 -8.19 3.92
N GLY A 16 -1.11 -7.16 3.36
CA GLY A 16 -2.55 -7.10 3.21
C GLY A 16 -3.08 -8.22 2.32
N PHE A 17 -2.38 -8.54 1.22
CA PHE A 17 -2.71 -9.67 0.36
C PHE A 17 -2.63 -11.01 1.11
N GLY A 18 -1.58 -11.21 1.91
CA GLY A 18 -1.46 -12.39 2.77
C GLY A 18 -2.61 -12.48 3.78
N MET A 19 -3.01 -11.36 4.38
CA MET A 19 -4.09 -11.28 5.36
C MET A 19 -5.45 -11.69 4.77
N ILE A 20 -5.77 -11.33 3.54
CA ILE A 20 -7.05 -11.70 2.88
C ILE A 20 -7.21 -13.24 2.76
N HIS A 21 -6.10 -13.97 2.68
CA HIS A 21 -6.12 -15.43 2.61
C HIS A 21 -6.22 -16.11 3.99
N GLY A 22 -6.20 -15.34 5.08
CA GLY A 22 -6.38 -15.87 6.43
C GLY A 22 -7.84 -16.21 6.72
N SER A 23 -8.09 -17.32 7.41
CA SER A 23 -9.44 -17.81 7.70
C SER A 23 -10.14 -17.12 8.88
N TYR A 24 -9.77 -15.89 9.23
CA TYR A 24 -10.35 -15.16 10.38
C TYR A 24 -11.40 -14.12 9.93
N PRO A 25 -12.42 -13.81 10.75
CA PRO A 25 -13.62 -13.08 10.31
C PRO A 25 -13.37 -11.69 9.70
N ASN A 26 -12.28 -11.03 10.12
CA ASN A 26 -11.96 -9.67 9.73
C ASN A 26 -10.79 -9.60 8.72
N ALA A 27 -10.38 -10.74 8.15
CA ALA A 27 -9.27 -10.85 7.21
C ALA A 27 -9.43 -9.94 6.00
N GLU A 28 -10.63 -9.96 5.41
CA GLU A 28 -10.95 -9.18 4.21
C GLU A 28 -10.93 -7.67 4.50
N ILE A 29 -11.45 -7.26 5.67
CA ILE A 29 -11.51 -5.85 6.08
C ILE A 29 -10.10 -5.31 6.33
N TYR A 30 -9.32 -6.00 7.18
CA TYR A 30 -7.97 -5.53 7.53
C TYR A 30 -7.01 -5.65 6.34
N GLY A 31 -7.04 -6.78 5.64
CA GLY A 31 -6.20 -7.01 4.47
C GLY A 31 -6.52 -6.05 3.32
N GLY A 32 -7.81 -5.89 2.99
CA GLY A 32 -8.28 -4.94 1.98
C GLY A 32 -7.91 -3.50 2.32
N SER A 33 -8.08 -3.10 3.59
CA SER A 33 -7.67 -1.76 4.05
C SER A 33 -6.17 -1.52 3.91
N LEU A 34 -5.33 -2.52 4.22
CA LEU A 34 -3.87 -2.43 4.10
C LEU A 34 -3.43 -2.30 2.63
N ILE A 35 -4.04 -3.09 1.73
CA ILE A 35 -3.80 -3.01 0.29
C ILE A 35 -4.24 -1.64 -0.25
N GLY A 36 -5.44 -1.19 0.12
CA GLY A 36 -5.98 0.09 -0.31
C GLY A 36 -5.08 1.26 0.08
N LEU A 37 -4.66 1.33 1.34
CA LEU A 37 -3.76 2.38 1.84
C LEU A 37 -2.40 2.37 1.14
N GLY A 38 -1.78 1.19 0.99
CA GLY A 38 -0.51 1.06 0.28
C GLY A 38 -0.61 1.50 -1.19
N SER A 39 -1.70 1.13 -1.86
CA SER A 39 -1.95 1.47 -3.26
C SER A 39 -2.18 2.98 -3.44
N LEU A 40 -3.00 3.59 -2.56
CA LEU A 40 -3.23 5.03 -2.56
C LEU A 40 -1.93 5.82 -2.33
N TYR A 41 -1.08 5.36 -1.41
CA TYR A 41 0.22 6.00 -1.19
C TYR A 41 1.12 5.92 -2.42
N LEU A 42 1.20 4.77 -3.09
CA LEU A 42 2.01 4.63 -4.31
C LEU A 42 1.49 5.51 -5.44
N LEU A 43 0.17 5.61 -5.62
CA LEU A 43 -0.44 6.53 -6.58
C LEU A 43 -0.11 8.00 -6.26
N PHE A 44 -0.21 8.39 -4.98
CA PHE A 44 0.17 9.73 -4.53
C PHE A 44 1.66 10.01 -4.75
N ALA A 45 2.53 9.04 -4.47
CA ALA A 45 3.96 9.15 -4.69
C ALA A 45 4.29 9.28 -6.19
N LEU A 46 3.59 8.53 -7.04
CA LEU A 46 3.72 8.58 -8.50
C LEU A 46 3.30 9.96 -9.04
N TYR A 47 2.13 10.44 -8.64
CA TYR A 47 1.61 11.76 -9.01
C TYR A 47 2.62 12.88 -8.66
N ASN A 48 3.19 12.83 -7.45
CA ASN A 48 4.18 13.83 -7.02
C ASN A 48 5.58 13.62 -7.62
N SER A 49 5.89 12.45 -8.15
CA SER A 49 7.16 12.21 -8.84
C SER A 49 7.20 12.91 -10.20
N GLY A 50 6.05 13.07 -10.87
CA GLY A 50 5.94 13.81 -12.13
C GLY A 50 6.13 15.32 -11.95
N LYS A 51 5.61 15.90 -10.85
CA LYS A 51 5.68 17.34 -10.57
C LYS A 51 7.06 17.88 -10.19
N LYS A 52 8.03 17.03 -9.87
CA LYS A 52 9.37 17.48 -9.42
C LYS A 52 10.34 17.81 -10.58
N LYS A 53 9.84 17.82 -11.82
CA LYS A 53 10.60 18.11 -13.04
C LYS A 53 10.29 19.48 -13.64
N GLU A 54 9.44 20.29 -13.01
CA GLU A 54 9.25 21.72 -13.34
C GLU A 54 9.99 22.60 -12.33
#